data_AF-A0A970CXA4-F1
#
_entry.id   AF-A0A970CXA4-F1
#
_cell.length_a   1.000
_cell.length_b   1.000
_cell.length_c   1.000
_cell.angle_alpha   90.00
_cell.angle_beta   90.00
_cell.angle_gamma   90.00
#
_symmetry.space_group_name_H-M   'P 1'
#
loop_
_entity.id
_entity.type
_entity.pdbx_description
1 polymer ?
#
loop_
_entity_poly.entity_id
_entity_poly.type
_entity_poly.pdbx_seq_one_letter_code
_entity_poly.pdbx_strand_id
1 'polypeptide(L)'
;MRTIFLAFIAFLIIVLIIPLFIINSCDIQIPSKKHIPKTEDVIESDFKINVYNHETKENMELYLEDYITQVVAAEVPAEFELEALKAQAIAARTFVIWRVVTLGDGGHDSHPGASVCT
;
A
#
# COMPACT_ATOMS: atom_id res chain seq x y z
N MET A 1 -43.05 -28.81 -1.59
CA MET A 1 -41.92 -28.79 -0.64
C MET A 1 -40.67 -29.50 -1.15
N ARG A 2 -40.77 -30.73 -1.69
CA ARG A 2 -39.60 -31.47 -2.24
C ARG A 2 -38.94 -30.77 -3.44
N THR A 3 -39.73 -30.19 -4.35
CA THR A 3 -39.22 -29.43 -5.51
C THR A 3 -38.51 -28.13 -5.12
N ILE A 4 -39.05 -27.41 -4.12
CA ILE A 4 -38.45 -26.20 -3.56
C ILE A 4 -37.12 -26.54 -2.86
N PHE A 5 -37.09 -27.65 -2.11
CA PHE A 5 -35.89 -28.14 -1.46
C PHE A 5 -34.80 -28.53 -2.47
N LEU A 6 -35.16 -29.23 -3.55
CA LEU A 6 -34.22 -29.56 -4.63
C LEU A 6 -33.70 -28.32 -5.37
N ALA A 7 -34.56 -27.32 -5.60
CA ALA A 7 -34.16 -26.05 -6.22
C ALA A 7 -33.16 -25.27 -5.35
N PHE A 8 -33.36 -25.28 -4.02
CA PHE A 8 -32.44 -24.63 -3.08
C PHE A 8 -31.06 -25.32 -3.04
N ILE A 9 -31.04 -26.66 -3.04
CA ILE A 9 -29.79 -27.44 -3.12
C ILE A 9 -29.06 -27.16 -4.43
N ALA A 10 -29.78 -27.13 -5.56
CA ALA A 10 -29.18 -26.82 -6.86
C ALA A 10 -28.58 -25.40 -6.88
N PHE A 11 -29.27 -24.41 -6.31
CA PHE A 11 -28.76 -23.04 -6.19
C PHE A 11 -27.47 -22.98 -5.35
N LEU A 12 -27.43 -23.68 -4.21
CA LEU A 12 -26.25 -23.73 -3.34
C LEU A 12 -25.05 -24.37 -4.05
N ILE A 13 -25.29 -25.45 -4.80
CA ILE A 13 -24.26 -26.11 -5.61
C ILE A 13 -23.74 -25.17 -6.72
N ILE A 14 -24.63 -24.44 -7.39
CA ILE A 14 -24.24 -23.48 -8.44
C ILE A 14 -23.36 -22.36 -7.88
N VAL A 15 -23.71 -21.79 -6.71
CA VAL A 15 -22.89 -20.76 -6.05
C VAL A 15 -21.49 -21.29 -5.71
N LEU A 16 -21.36 -22.56 -5.38
CA LEU A 16 -20.09 -23.18 -5.02
C LEU A 16 -19.24 -23.57 -6.25
N ILE A 17 -19.88 -24.00 -7.35
CA ILE A 17 -19.20 -24.47 -8.56
C ILE A 17 -18.81 -23.33 -9.52
N ILE A 18 -19.59 -22.25 -9.61
CA ILE A 18 -19.28 -21.12 -10.50
C ILE A 18 -17.87 -20.54 -10.28
N PRO A 19 -17.41 -20.25 -9.05
CA PRO A 19 -16.07 -19.72 -8.81
C PRO A 19 -14.96 -20.68 -9.24
N LEU A 20 -15.15 -21.98 -9.02
CA LEU A 20 -14.21 -23.03 -9.44
C LEU A 20 -14.09 -23.10 -10.97
N PHE A 21 -15.19 -22.87 -11.69
CA PHE A 21 -15.19 -22.83 -13.14
C PHE A 21 -14.49 -21.59 -13.70
N ILE A 22 -14.65 -20.44 -13.04
CA ILE A 22 -13.99 -19.17 -13.41
C ILE A 22 -12.47 -19.29 -13.25
N ILE A 23 -11.98 -19.88 -12.16
CA ILE A 23 -10.54 -20.08 -11.92
C ILE A 23 -9.90 -20.97 -13.00
N ASN A 24 -10.58 -22.06 -13.39
CA ASN A 24 -10.05 -22.99 -14.39
C ASN A 24 -10.18 -22.52 -15.85
N SER A 25 -11.10 -21.59 -16.13
CA SER A 25 -11.35 -21.10 -17.50
C SER A 25 -10.67 -19.76 -17.81
N CYS A 26 -10.09 -19.10 -16.81
CA CYS A 26 -9.26 -17.91 -17.01
C CYS A 26 -7.78 -18.33 -17.07
N ASP A 27 -7.27 -18.56 -18.28
CA ASP A 27 -5.83 -18.55 -18.54
C ASP A 27 -5.33 -17.10 -18.47
N ILE A 28 -5.27 -16.56 -17.25
CA ILE A 28 -4.63 -15.27 -16.99
C ILE A 28 -3.13 -15.55 -17.11
N GLN A 29 -2.58 -15.26 -18.28
CA GLN A 29 -1.14 -15.19 -18.47
C GLN A 29 -0.60 -14.06 -17.59
N ILE A 30 -0.14 -14.42 -16.39
CA ILE A 30 0.63 -13.53 -15.53
C ILE A 30 1.95 -13.29 -16.27
N PRO A 31 2.29 -12.03 -16.65
CA PRO A 31 3.57 -11.74 -17.27
C PRO A 31 4.67 -12.14 -16.28
N SER A 32 5.45 -13.15 -16.65
CA SER A 32 6.60 -13.60 -15.85
C SER A 32 7.53 -12.42 -15.60
N LYS A 33 7.74 -12.12 -14.31
CA LYS A 33 8.58 -11.04 -13.80
C LYS A 33 9.96 -11.13 -14.46
N LYS A 34 10.21 -10.22 -15.41
CA LYS A 34 11.52 -10.07 -16.06
C LYS A 34 12.57 -9.87 -14.96
N HIS A 35 13.58 -10.74 -14.94
CA HIS A 35 14.72 -10.63 -14.04
C HIS A 35 15.43 -9.30 -14.35
N ILE A 36 15.23 -8.29 -13.52
CA ILE A 36 15.97 -7.03 -13.59
C ILE A 36 17.33 -7.32 -12.94
N PRO A 37 18.45 -7.18 -13.66
CA PRO A 37 19.76 -7.35 -13.05
C PRO A 37 19.94 -6.32 -11.93
N LYS A 38 20.22 -6.82 -10.72
CA LYS A 38 20.61 -6.01 -9.56
C LYS A 38 22.01 -5.44 -9.78
N THR A 39 22.16 -4.37 -10.55
CA THR A 39 23.33 -3.48 -10.44
C THR A 39 23.01 -2.13 -11.09
N GLU A 40 22.29 -1.28 -10.36
CA GLU A 40 22.32 0.17 -10.54
C GLU A 40 22.43 0.73 -9.12
N ASP A 41 23.42 1.60 -8.88
CA ASP A 41 23.64 2.24 -7.59
C ASP A 41 22.31 2.79 -7.08
N VAL A 42 21.83 2.28 -5.96
CA VAL A 42 20.66 2.84 -5.28
C VAL A 42 21.10 4.21 -4.79
N ILE A 43 20.79 5.25 -5.57
CA ILE A 43 20.93 6.64 -5.14
C ILE A 43 19.87 6.82 -4.06
N GLU A 44 20.25 6.53 -2.82
CA GLU A 44 19.46 6.85 -1.65
C GLU A 44 19.29 8.36 -1.62
N SER A 45 18.06 8.84 -1.69
CA SER A 45 17.83 10.28 -1.78
C SER A 45 18.16 10.92 -0.43
N ASP A 46 19.07 11.89 -0.41
CA ASP A 46 19.37 12.70 0.78
C ASP A 46 18.22 13.64 1.20
N PHE A 47 17.01 13.45 0.65
CA PHE A 47 15.86 14.28 0.92
C PHE A 47 15.25 13.93 2.28
N LYS A 48 15.25 14.91 3.17
CA LYS A 48 14.75 14.79 4.54
C LYS A 48 13.44 15.54 4.73
N ILE A 49 12.63 15.04 5.66
CA ILE A 49 11.32 15.60 6.02
C ILE A 49 11.20 15.73 7.54
N ASN A 50 10.45 16.74 7.98
CA ASN A 50 10.10 16.93 9.40
C ASN A 50 8.79 16.20 9.72
N VAL A 51 8.86 15.33 10.71
CA VAL A 51 7.80 14.41 11.13
C VAL A 51 7.52 14.62 12.61
N TYR A 52 6.25 14.75 12.98
CA TYR A 52 5.84 14.80 14.37
C TYR A 52 5.61 13.38 14.91
N ASN A 53 6.28 13.02 16.00
CA ASN A 53 6.10 11.75 16.67
C ASN A 53 5.01 11.88 17.75
N HIS A 54 3.88 11.18 17.57
CA HIS A 54 2.77 11.27 18.52
C HIS A 54 3.03 10.60 19.88
N GLU A 55 4.01 9.71 19.98
CA GLU A 55 4.39 9.03 21.23
C GLU A 55 5.29 9.91 22.09
N THR A 56 6.37 10.44 21.51
CA THR A 56 7.34 11.29 22.21
C THR A 56 6.88 12.75 22.31
N LYS A 57 5.91 13.17 21.48
CA LYS A 57 5.41 14.54 21.35
C LYS A 57 6.44 15.53 20.79
N GLU A 58 7.40 15.04 20.01
CA GLU A 58 8.50 15.85 19.46
C GLU A 58 8.54 15.78 17.93
N ASN A 59 9.11 16.83 17.31
CA ASN A 59 9.44 16.82 15.89
C ASN A 59 10.79 16.13 15.69
N MET A 60 10.86 15.27 14.68
CA MET A 60 12.07 14.58 14.27
C MET A 60 12.27 14.70 12.75
N GLU A 61 13.52 14.65 12.33
CA GLU A 61 13.90 14.66 10.92
C GLU A 61 14.15 13.22 10.46
N LEU A 62 13.53 12.81 9.36
CA LEU A 62 13.68 11.49 8.76
C LEU A 62 14.03 11.62 7.29
N TYR A 63 14.80 10.65 6.76
CA TYR A 63 14.89 10.49 5.31
C TYR A 63 13.53 10.09 4.75
N LEU A 64 13.20 10.61 3.57
CA LEU A 64 11.92 10.29 2.94
C LEU A 64 11.74 8.78 2.74
N GLU A 65 12.78 8.07 2.30
CA GLU A 65 12.71 6.62 2.08
C GLU A 65 12.45 5.83 3.36
N ASP A 66 13.05 6.24 4.49
CA ASP A 66 12.79 5.64 5.79
C ASP A 66 11.34 5.85 6.23
N TYR A 67 10.81 7.06 6.03
CA TYR A 67 9.42 7.36 6.35
C TYR A 67 8.46 6.54 5.47
N ILE A 68 8.70 6.47 4.16
CA ILE A 68 7.87 5.70 3.24
C ILE A 68 7.90 4.21 3.57
N THR A 69 9.08 3.68 3.90
CA THR A 69 9.22 2.27 4.31
C THR A 69 8.39 1.97 5.56
N GLN A 70 8.43 2.84 6.56
CA GLN A 70 7.62 2.72 7.77
C GLN A 70 6.12 2.78 7.48
N VAL A 71 5.68 3.75 6.66
CA VAL A 71 4.26 3.88 6.28
C VAL A 71 3.77 2.64 5.54
N VAL A 72 4.53 2.13 4.56
CA VAL A 72 4.13 0.94 3.81
C VAL A 72 4.03 -0.28 4.73
N ALA A 73 4.97 -0.44 5.66
CA ALA A 73 4.97 -1.54 6.62
C ALA A 73 3.80 -1.45 7.63
N ALA A 74 3.33 -0.24 7.94
CA ALA A 74 2.21 -0.02 8.87
C ALA A 74 0.84 -0.16 8.20
N GLU A 75 0.70 0.31 6.96
CA GLU A 75 -0.60 0.40 6.26
C GLU A 75 -0.94 -0.85 5.44
N VAL A 76 0.06 -1.60 4.96
CA VAL A 76 -0.15 -2.72 4.05
C VAL A 76 0.55 -3.99 4.57
N PRO A 77 -0.17 -5.12 4.69
CA PRO A 77 0.43 -6.39 5.09
C PRO A 77 1.54 -6.82 4.13
N ALA A 78 2.63 -7.38 4.67
CA ALA A 78 3.78 -7.81 3.89
C ALA A 78 3.44 -8.96 2.91
N GLU A 79 2.36 -9.69 3.15
CA GLU A 79 1.86 -10.78 2.30
C GLU A 79 1.15 -10.28 1.03
N PHE A 80 0.89 -8.98 0.90
CA PHE A 80 0.25 -8.44 -0.29
C PHE A 80 1.17 -8.57 -1.51
N GLU A 81 0.54 -8.61 -2.68
CA GLU A 81 1.24 -8.63 -3.96
C GLU A 81 2.21 -7.45 -4.08
N LEU A 82 3.36 -7.70 -4.70
CA LEU A 82 4.43 -6.69 -4.81
C LEU A 82 3.94 -5.38 -5.47
N GLU A 83 3.02 -5.48 -6.43
CA GLU A 83 2.47 -4.30 -7.11
C GLU A 83 1.56 -3.48 -6.18
N ALA A 84 0.91 -4.10 -5.19
CA ALA A 84 0.15 -3.38 -4.17
C ALA A 84 1.10 -2.61 -3.23
N LEU A 85 2.21 -3.23 -2.80
CA LEU A 85 3.24 -2.58 -1.99
C LEU A 85 3.85 -1.37 -2.71
N LYS A 86 4.15 -1.51 -4.02
CA LYS A 86 4.63 -0.39 -4.85
C LYS A 86 3.61 0.72 -5.00
N ALA A 87 2.34 0.38 -5.23
CA ALA A 87 1.27 1.36 -5.35
C ALA A 87 1.13 2.17 -4.05
N GLN A 88 1.19 1.51 -2.90
CA GLN A 88 1.18 2.17 -1.60
C GLN A 88 2.40 3.08 -1.41
N ALA A 89 3.60 2.62 -1.77
CA ALA A 89 4.81 3.44 -1.65
C ALA A 89 4.71 4.74 -2.46
N ILE A 90 4.15 4.68 -3.67
CA ILE A 90 3.91 5.87 -4.49
C ILE A 90 2.83 6.76 -3.86
N ALA A 91 1.72 6.19 -3.40
CA ALA A 91 0.66 6.96 -2.76
C ALA A 91 1.15 7.72 -1.51
N ALA A 92 1.90 7.03 -0.63
CA ALA A 92 2.52 7.61 0.56
C ALA A 92 3.49 8.74 0.18
N ARG A 93 4.34 8.52 -0.85
CA ARG A 93 5.30 9.53 -1.31
C ARG A 93 4.61 10.77 -1.85
N THR A 94 3.59 10.59 -2.70
CA THR A 94 2.81 11.70 -3.26
C THR A 94 2.18 12.53 -2.14
N PHE A 95 1.60 11.87 -1.14
CA PHE A 95 0.98 12.55 -0.01
C PHE A 95 1.97 13.37 0.82
N VAL A 96 3.12 12.80 1.16
CA VAL A 96 4.16 13.49 1.93
C VAL A 96 4.69 14.70 1.17
N ILE A 97 5.07 14.52 -0.10
CA ILE A 97 5.60 15.62 -0.92
C ILE A 97 4.56 16.72 -1.06
N TRP A 98 3.29 16.37 -1.28
CA TRP A 98 2.21 17.35 -1.33
C TRP A 98 2.10 18.15 -0.02
N ARG A 99 2.18 17.50 1.14
CA ARG A 99 2.17 18.20 2.44
C ARG A 99 3.40 19.09 2.64
N VAL A 100 4.59 18.60 2.32
CA VAL A 100 5.83 19.40 2.42
C VAL A 100 5.76 20.64 1.53
N VAL A 101 5.30 20.50 0.29
CA VAL A 101 5.20 21.63 -0.66
C VAL A 101 4.11 22.63 -0.26
N THR A 102 2.99 22.15 0.29
CA THR A 102 1.85 23.03 0.63
C THR A 102 1.99 23.73 1.97
N LEU A 103 2.59 23.07 2.97
CA LEU A 103 2.77 23.61 4.31
C LEU A 103 4.10 24.34 4.47
N GLY A 104 5.12 23.96 3.69
CA GLY A 104 6.47 24.49 3.81
C GLY A 104 7.05 24.30 5.22
N ASP A 105 7.91 25.22 5.65
CA ASP A 105 8.58 25.16 6.94
C ASP A 105 7.64 25.38 8.14
N GLY A 106 6.44 25.91 7.90
CA GLY A 106 5.45 26.14 8.95
C GLY A 106 4.83 24.86 9.52
N GLY A 107 4.78 23.79 8.72
CA GLY A 107 4.15 22.54 9.10
C GLY A 107 2.62 22.65 9.26
N HIS A 108 2.02 21.63 9.87
CA HIS A 108 0.57 21.56 10.09
C HIS A 108 0.16 22.35 11.35
N ASP A 109 -1.03 22.97 11.38
CA ASP A 109 -1.50 23.78 12.53
C ASP A 109 -1.46 23.02 13.86
N SER A 110 -1.76 21.73 13.84
CA SER A 110 -1.70 20.87 15.04
C SER A 110 -0.28 20.49 15.45
N HIS A 111 0.67 20.53 14.51
CA HIS A 111 2.06 20.10 14.68
C HIS A 111 3.01 21.09 13.98
N PRO A 112 3.25 22.27 14.57
CA PRO A 112 4.09 23.30 13.95
C PRO A 112 5.49 22.78 13.65
N GLY A 113 6.00 23.08 12.45
CA GLY A 113 7.32 22.65 11.99
C GLY A 113 7.39 21.21 11.47
N ALA A 114 6.29 20.45 11.49
CA ALA A 114 6.20 19.11 10.90
C ALA A 114 5.14 19.05 9.80
N SER A 115 5.50 18.48 8.64
CA SER A 115 4.57 18.33 7.51
C SER A 115 3.68 17.11 7.65
N VAL A 116 4.16 16.07 8.35
CA VAL A 116 3.47 14.81 8.57
C VAL A 116 3.64 14.34 10.01
N CYS A 117 2.82 13.39 10.44
CA CYS A 117 2.92 12.75 11.75
C CYS A 117 3.03 11.24 11.58
N THR A 118 3.76 10.62 12.50
CA THR A 118 3.70 9.18 12.80
C THR A 118 2.88 9.00 14.03
#